data_AF-A0A1Y5F9Q1-F1
#
_entry.id   AF-A0A1Y5F9Q1-F1
#
_cell.length_a   1.000
_cell.length_b   1.000
_cell.length_c   1.000
_cell.angle_alpha   90.00
_cell.angle_beta   90.00
_cell.angle_gamma   90.00
#
_symmetry.space_group_name_H-M   'P 1'
#
loop_
_entity.id
_entity.type
_entity.pdbx_description
1 polymer ?
#
loop_
_entity_poly.entity_id
_entity_poly.type
_entity_poly.pdbx_seq_one_letter_code
_entity_poly.pdbx_strand_id
1 'polypeptide(L)'
;MVTNHLKAKILFPLLNKSKKNNFKMMGVINITPNSFSDGGEFNHVESFKKQIQYLKSYGLKIFDLGAESTAPFNEAISNQVELERLVPFLELIKSGDIFSSSDTLSFDTYKIETMRFILESLKGSSFKGDIIWNDVSGVIDSALFDLMDEYSFTYVYSHNLVPSRDETSHHMNYVSEKIDLVSYFSEAHAIFSQAGVMNRVIFDPCFGFAKSKEQNYQLLTSIDKWCSDKYRWLIGISRKSFLQALSQEEEKSQRIMHSELIHSHLLRQWMDEFPNYDITIRLHDPRVFQTAVRGYLS
;
A
#
# COMPACT_ATOMS: atom_id res chain seq x y z
N MET A 1 15.12 25.81 6.21
CA MET A 1 14.96 26.22 4.80
C MET A 1 14.14 25.22 3.97
N VAL A 2 14.34 23.90 4.12
CA VAL A 2 13.56 22.86 3.39
C VAL A 2 12.04 22.90 3.69
N THR A 3 11.66 23.19 4.93
CA THR A 3 10.26 23.27 5.39
C THR A 3 9.45 24.44 4.80
N ASN A 4 10.09 25.56 4.50
CA ASN A 4 9.42 26.71 3.89
C ASN A 4 9.24 26.55 2.37
N HIS A 5 10.12 25.77 1.72
CA HIS A 5 10.01 25.47 0.30
C HIS A 5 8.89 24.46 0.00
N LEU A 6 8.65 23.51 0.92
CA LEU A 6 7.48 22.62 0.87
C LEU A 6 6.17 23.41 0.93
N LYS A 7 6.04 24.33 1.89
CA LYS A 7 4.84 25.16 2.08
C LYS A 7 4.50 25.99 0.84
N ALA A 8 5.51 26.49 0.14
CA ALA A 8 5.31 27.34 -1.03
C ALA A 8 4.86 26.56 -2.29
N LYS A 9 5.28 25.30 -2.45
CA LYS A 9 4.78 24.43 -3.54
C LYS A 9 3.35 23.91 -3.29
N ILE A 10 2.93 23.82 -2.01
CA ILE A 10 1.64 23.26 -1.59
C ILE A 10 0.46 24.26 -1.72
N LEU A 11 0.70 25.53 -2.04
CA LEU A 11 -0.33 26.56 -2.12
C LEU A 11 -0.30 27.34 -3.45
N PHE A 12 -0.78 26.74 -4.55
CA PHE A 12 -1.22 27.49 -5.75
C PHE A 12 -2.61 27.00 -6.23
N PRO A 13 -3.39 27.84 -6.94
CA PRO A 13 -4.85 27.78 -6.92
C PRO A 13 -5.45 26.67 -7.78
N LEU A 14 -6.60 26.20 -7.29
CA LEU A 14 -7.55 25.32 -7.94
C LEU A 14 -7.97 25.88 -9.31
N LEU A 15 -7.53 25.24 -10.40
CA LEU A 15 -8.07 25.46 -11.74
C LEU A 15 -8.37 24.13 -12.47
N ASN A 16 -9.41 24.20 -13.29
CA ASN A 16 -10.22 23.12 -13.85
C ASN A 16 -9.54 22.22 -14.90
N LYS A 17 -9.71 20.89 -14.75
CA LYS A 17 -10.50 19.97 -15.61
C LYS A 17 -10.08 18.54 -15.28
N SER A 18 -11.05 17.69 -14.92
CA SER A 18 -10.86 16.23 -14.80
C SER A 18 -10.38 15.66 -16.14
N LYS A 19 -9.06 15.52 -16.29
CA LYS A 19 -8.48 14.64 -17.30
C LYS A 19 -8.69 13.21 -16.83
N LYS A 20 -9.04 12.31 -17.76
CA LYS A 20 -8.99 10.88 -17.51
C LYS A 20 -7.57 10.55 -17.05
N ASN A 21 -7.43 10.08 -15.80
CA ASN A 21 -6.16 9.64 -15.24
C ASN A 21 -6.20 8.13 -15.03
N ASN A 22 -5.02 7.51 -14.93
CA ASN A 22 -4.86 6.07 -14.70
C ASN A 22 -4.65 5.75 -13.20
N PHE A 23 -5.03 6.65 -12.30
CA PHE A 23 -4.84 6.45 -10.88
C PHE A 23 -5.93 5.52 -10.32
N LYS A 24 -5.51 4.56 -9.51
CA LYS A 24 -6.39 3.58 -8.85
C LYS A 24 -6.32 3.77 -7.34
N MET A 25 -7.32 3.25 -6.64
CA MET A 25 -7.36 3.24 -5.17
C MET A 25 -7.21 1.81 -4.66
N MET A 26 -6.31 1.63 -3.70
CA MET A 26 -6.16 0.43 -2.89
C MET A 26 -6.51 0.76 -1.44
N GLY A 27 -7.60 0.17 -0.95
CA GLY A 27 -8.13 0.47 0.38
C GLY A 27 -7.55 -0.47 1.44
N VAL A 28 -6.94 0.09 2.48
CA VAL A 28 -6.32 -0.68 3.57
C VAL A 28 -7.41 -1.25 4.49
N ILE A 29 -7.27 -2.53 4.83
CA ILE A 29 -8.09 -3.27 5.79
C ILE A 29 -7.16 -3.99 6.77
N ASN A 30 -7.05 -3.45 7.99
CA ASN A 30 -6.16 -4.00 9.01
C ASN A 30 -6.90 -5.02 9.87
N ILE A 31 -6.53 -6.29 9.76
CA ILE A 31 -7.06 -7.43 10.52
C ILE A 31 -6.19 -7.66 11.77
N THR A 32 -6.13 -6.65 12.64
CA THR A 32 -5.36 -6.74 13.90
C THR A 32 -6.27 -6.61 15.12
N PRO A 33 -5.95 -7.25 16.27
CA PRO A 33 -6.79 -7.21 17.46
C PRO A 33 -7.14 -5.79 17.93
N ASN A 34 -6.20 -4.85 17.79
CA ASN A 34 -6.37 -3.45 18.20
C ASN A 34 -7.19 -2.61 17.21
N SER A 35 -7.40 -3.09 15.98
CA SER A 35 -8.20 -2.33 14.98
C SER A 35 -9.70 -2.49 15.21
N PHE A 36 -10.12 -3.43 16.07
CA PHE A 36 -11.52 -3.84 16.24
C PHE A 36 -11.86 -4.24 17.69
N SER A 37 -11.19 -3.65 18.67
CA SER A 37 -11.00 -4.15 20.05
C SER A 37 -12.25 -4.37 20.93
N ASP A 38 -13.47 -4.11 20.47
CA ASP A 38 -14.61 -3.89 21.38
C ASP A 38 -15.69 -5.00 21.39
N GLY A 39 -15.48 -6.21 20.84
CA GLY A 39 -16.38 -7.32 21.21
C GLY A 39 -16.38 -8.66 20.45
N GLY A 40 -15.21 -9.30 20.33
CA GLY A 40 -15.12 -10.72 19.91
C GLY A 40 -15.21 -10.99 18.40
N GLU A 41 -15.07 -12.26 18.00
CA GLU A 41 -14.97 -12.71 16.59
C GLU A 41 -16.13 -12.25 15.69
N PHE A 42 -17.35 -12.24 16.21
CA PHE A 42 -18.53 -11.75 15.46
C PHE A 42 -18.46 -10.24 15.18
N ASN A 43 -17.97 -9.44 16.13
CA ASN A 43 -17.79 -8.00 15.91
C ASN A 43 -16.64 -7.73 14.93
N HIS A 44 -15.63 -8.59 14.85
CA HIS A 44 -14.55 -8.49 13.88
C HIS A 44 -15.04 -8.70 12.44
N VAL A 45 -15.85 -9.73 12.20
CA VAL A 45 -16.42 -10.03 10.87
C VAL A 45 -17.36 -8.93 10.37
N GLU A 46 -18.28 -8.46 11.23
CA GLU A 46 -19.23 -7.40 10.83
C GLU A 46 -18.52 -6.06 10.60
N SER A 47 -17.49 -5.74 11.38
CA SER A 47 -16.68 -4.54 11.16
C SER A 47 -15.92 -4.60 9.84
N PHE A 48 -15.37 -5.77 9.49
CA PHE A 48 -14.72 -6.00 8.19
C PHE A 48 -15.69 -5.82 7.03
N LYS A 49 -16.89 -6.41 7.09
CA LYS A 49 -17.95 -6.21 6.08
C LYS A 49 -18.31 -4.73 5.93
N LYS A 50 -18.51 -4.01 7.04
CA LYS A 50 -18.79 -2.57 7.04
C LYS A 50 -17.67 -1.77 6.40
N GLN A 51 -16.42 -2.09 6.71
CA GLN A 51 -15.26 -1.42 6.13
C GLN A 51 -15.20 -1.65 4.61
N ILE A 52 -15.45 -2.87 4.14
CA ILE A 52 -15.50 -3.17 2.70
C ILE A 52 -16.64 -2.43 2.02
N GLN A 53 -17.85 -2.44 2.60
CA GLN A 53 -18.99 -1.69 2.07
C GLN A 53 -18.70 -0.19 2.01
N TYR A 54 -18.06 0.36 3.04
CA TYR A 54 -17.59 1.74 3.06
C TYR A 54 -16.64 2.00 1.89
N LEU A 55 -15.56 1.22 1.75
CA LEU A 55 -14.61 1.38 0.65
C LEU A 55 -15.29 1.23 -0.74
N LYS A 56 -16.17 0.24 -0.90
CA LYS A 56 -16.95 0.03 -2.13
C LYS A 56 -17.86 1.21 -2.47
N SER A 57 -18.43 1.88 -1.47
CA SER A 57 -19.26 3.07 -1.69
C SER A 57 -18.49 4.26 -2.30
N TYR A 58 -17.16 4.25 -2.19
CA TYR A 58 -16.27 5.21 -2.84
C TYR A 58 -15.74 4.72 -4.20
N GLY A 59 -16.18 3.54 -4.68
CA GLY A 59 -15.77 2.98 -5.96
C GLY A 59 -14.46 2.20 -5.93
N LEU A 60 -13.97 1.82 -4.75
CA LEU A 60 -12.75 1.01 -4.64
C LEU A 60 -12.97 -0.39 -5.19
N LYS A 61 -11.92 -0.89 -5.86
CA LYS A 61 -11.86 -2.23 -6.44
C LYS A 61 -10.68 -3.06 -5.94
N ILE A 62 -9.71 -2.45 -5.27
CA ILE A 62 -8.55 -3.14 -4.72
C ILE A 62 -8.61 -3.00 -3.20
N PHE A 63 -8.57 -4.13 -2.49
CA PHE A 63 -8.68 -4.20 -1.04
C PHE A 63 -7.44 -4.87 -0.47
N ASP A 64 -6.70 -4.19 0.40
CA ASP A 64 -5.42 -4.65 0.94
C ASP A 64 -5.58 -5.11 2.39
N LEU A 65 -5.54 -6.42 2.58
CA LEU A 65 -5.78 -7.10 3.84
C LEU A 65 -4.43 -7.37 4.53
N GLY A 66 -4.21 -6.75 5.69
CA GLY A 66 -3.01 -6.97 6.50
C GLY A 66 -3.35 -7.45 7.90
N ALA A 67 -2.87 -8.63 8.30
CA ALA A 67 -3.11 -9.22 9.63
C ALA A 67 -1.98 -8.97 10.64
N GLU A 68 -0.87 -8.44 10.14
CA GLU A 68 0.29 -8.01 10.93
C GLU A 68 0.52 -6.51 10.74
N SER A 69 0.88 -5.83 11.82
CA SER A 69 1.29 -4.44 11.73
C SER A 69 2.81 -4.35 11.57
N THR A 70 3.24 -3.93 10.39
CA THR A 70 4.65 -3.65 10.03
C THR A 70 5.11 -2.25 10.45
N ALA A 71 4.42 -1.64 11.43
CA ALA A 71 4.85 -0.37 12.00
C ALA A 71 6.19 -0.55 12.74
N PRO A 72 7.09 0.45 12.70
CA PRO A 72 8.36 0.36 13.41
C PRO A 72 8.16 -0.01 14.88
N PHE A 73 9.05 -0.85 15.41
CA PHE A 73 9.10 -1.30 16.81
C PHE A 73 8.00 -2.28 17.24
N ASN A 74 7.09 -2.69 16.35
CA ASN A 74 6.22 -3.81 16.64
C ASN A 74 6.98 -5.12 16.52
N GLU A 75 6.73 -6.04 17.45
CA GLU A 75 7.24 -7.40 17.34
C GLU A 75 6.54 -8.15 16.20
N ALA A 76 7.33 -8.89 15.42
CA ALA A 76 6.82 -9.76 14.39
C ALA A 76 5.95 -10.87 15.02
N ILE A 77 4.85 -11.20 14.36
CA ILE A 77 4.03 -12.38 14.72
C ILE A 77 4.46 -13.58 13.87
N SER A 78 4.27 -14.79 14.39
CA SER A 78 4.53 -16.01 13.64
C SER A 78 3.54 -16.17 12.47
N ASN A 79 3.92 -16.96 11.46
CA ASN A 79 3.03 -17.40 10.37
C ASN A 79 1.69 -17.91 10.91
N GLN A 80 1.74 -18.74 11.96
CA GLN A 80 0.56 -19.35 12.56
C GLN A 80 -0.41 -18.30 13.11
N VAL A 81 0.08 -17.32 13.85
CA VAL A 81 -0.76 -16.25 14.43
C VAL A 81 -1.34 -15.35 13.33
N GLU A 82 -0.57 -15.06 12.28
CA GLU A 82 -1.05 -14.30 11.14
C GLU A 82 -2.18 -15.04 10.40
N LEU A 83 -2.00 -16.34 10.17
CA LEU A 83 -3.01 -17.20 9.53
C LEU A 83 -4.27 -17.35 10.38
N GLU A 84 -4.16 -17.54 11.69
CA GLU A 84 -5.31 -17.58 12.61
C GLU A 84 -6.17 -16.31 12.49
N ARG A 85 -5.53 -15.14 12.31
CA ARG A 85 -6.24 -13.87 12.08
C ARG A 85 -6.89 -13.81 10.71
N LEU A 86 -6.27 -14.36 9.66
CA LEU A 86 -6.75 -14.28 8.29
C LEU A 86 -7.86 -15.29 7.96
N VAL A 87 -7.79 -16.50 8.53
CA VAL A 87 -8.69 -17.63 8.19
C VAL A 87 -10.17 -17.26 8.22
N PRO A 88 -10.71 -16.58 9.26
CA PRO A 88 -12.12 -16.19 9.27
C PRO A 88 -12.53 -15.33 8.07
N PHE A 89 -11.63 -14.48 7.59
CA PHE A 89 -11.87 -13.61 6.44
C PHE A 89 -11.69 -14.34 5.11
N LEU A 90 -10.77 -15.30 5.03
CA LEU A 90 -10.65 -16.19 3.87
C LEU A 90 -11.92 -17.01 3.66
N GLU A 91 -12.53 -17.54 4.73
CA GLU A 91 -13.81 -18.26 4.62
C GLU A 91 -14.95 -17.36 4.12
N LEU A 92 -14.99 -16.10 4.56
CA LEU A 92 -15.94 -15.11 4.04
C LEU A 92 -15.68 -14.74 2.58
N ILE A 93 -14.42 -14.69 2.14
CA ILE A 93 -14.08 -14.48 0.74
C ILE A 93 -14.56 -15.68 -0.10
N LYS A 94 -14.36 -16.90 0.39
CA LYS A 94 -14.77 -18.14 -0.30
C LYS A 94 -16.29 -18.27 -0.44
N SER A 95 -17.08 -17.73 0.50
CA SER A 95 -18.54 -17.76 0.40
C SER A 95 -19.08 -16.98 -0.81
N GLY A 96 -18.33 -15.98 -1.29
CA GLY A 96 -18.68 -15.19 -2.46
C GLY A 96 -19.65 -14.03 -2.20
N ASP A 97 -20.05 -13.81 -0.95
CA ASP A 97 -21.07 -12.79 -0.61
C ASP A 97 -20.52 -11.36 -0.55
N ILE A 98 -19.21 -11.23 -0.35
CA ILE A 98 -18.58 -9.94 -0.06
C ILE A 98 -17.86 -9.36 -1.28
N PHE A 99 -17.20 -10.20 -2.06
CA PHE A 99 -16.37 -9.78 -3.19
C PHE A 99 -16.90 -10.34 -4.51
N SER A 100 -16.83 -9.51 -5.55
CA SER A 100 -17.20 -9.86 -6.91
C SER A 100 -15.96 -10.21 -7.73
N SER A 101 -16.14 -10.82 -8.90
CA SER A 101 -15.05 -11.07 -9.86
C SER A 101 -14.36 -9.80 -10.37
N SER A 102 -14.98 -8.63 -10.19
CA SER A 102 -14.38 -7.33 -10.54
C SER A 102 -13.54 -6.71 -9.44
N ASP A 103 -13.52 -7.32 -8.25
CA ASP A 103 -12.74 -6.86 -7.11
C ASP A 103 -11.40 -7.62 -7.07
N THR A 104 -10.33 -6.91 -6.72
CA THR A 104 -8.97 -7.43 -6.54
C THR A 104 -8.65 -7.48 -5.05
N LEU A 105 -8.10 -8.60 -4.58
CA LEU A 105 -7.65 -8.75 -3.20
C LEU A 105 -6.13 -8.67 -3.15
N SER A 106 -5.63 -7.73 -2.36
CA SER A 106 -4.23 -7.60 -1.99
C SER A 106 -4.03 -8.15 -0.58
N PHE A 107 -2.95 -8.89 -0.37
CA PHE A 107 -2.56 -9.40 0.95
C PHE A 107 -1.23 -8.78 1.34
N ASP A 108 -1.26 -7.96 2.41
CA ASP A 108 -0.09 -7.29 3.00
C ASP A 108 0.58 -8.25 3.98
N THR A 109 1.51 -9.03 3.43
CA THR A 109 2.33 -9.98 4.18
C THR A 109 3.69 -10.09 3.52
N TYR A 110 4.76 -10.20 4.30
CA TYR A 110 6.08 -10.51 3.76
C TYR A 110 6.41 -12.01 3.83
N LYS A 111 5.50 -12.84 4.35
CA LYS A 111 5.77 -14.24 4.67
C LYS A 111 5.31 -15.15 3.54
N ILE A 112 6.26 -15.87 2.94
CA ILE A 112 6.01 -16.80 1.82
C ILE A 112 4.94 -17.84 2.18
N GLU A 113 5.06 -18.46 3.35
CA GLU A 113 4.13 -19.51 3.79
C GLU A 113 2.71 -18.98 4.03
N THR A 114 2.58 -17.75 4.55
CA THR A 114 1.28 -17.09 4.69
C THR A 114 0.66 -16.87 3.31
N MET A 115 1.42 -16.35 2.34
CA MET A 115 0.91 -16.13 0.98
C MET A 115 0.55 -17.44 0.27
N ARG A 116 1.38 -18.47 0.40
CA ARG A 116 1.11 -19.81 -0.14
C ARG A 116 -0.21 -20.37 0.38
N PHE A 117 -0.42 -20.34 1.70
CA PHE A 117 -1.66 -20.81 2.30
C PHE A 117 -2.89 -20.05 1.80
N ILE A 118 -2.78 -18.72 1.63
CA ILE A 118 -3.87 -17.89 1.08
C ILE A 118 -4.21 -18.33 -0.35
N LEU A 119 -3.21 -18.47 -1.20
CA LEU A 119 -3.38 -18.88 -2.60
C LEU A 119 -4.01 -20.28 -2.71
N GLU A 120 -3.53 -21.24 -1.92
CA GLU A 120 -4.09 -22.58 -1.82
C GLU A 120 -5.54 -22.56 -1.34
N SER A 121 -5.82 -21.79 -0.28
CA SER A 121 -7.17 -21.64 0.29
C SER A 121 -8.17 -21.09 -0.72
N LEU A 122 -7.76 -20.10 -1.53
CA LEU A 122 -8.63 -19.47 -2.51
C LEU A 122 -8.71 -20.25 -3.83
N LYS A 123 -7.79 -21.17 -4.08
CA LYS A 123 -7.78 -22.03 -5.26
C LYS A 123 -9.07 -22.85 -5.33
N GLY A 124 -9.78 -22.73 -6.45
CA GLY A 124 -11.05 -23.45 -6.65
C GLY A 124 -12.24 -22.87 -5.90
N SER A 125 -12.07 -21.81 -5.10
CA SER A 125 -13.17 -21.10 -4.45
C SER A 125 -14.05 -20.34 -5.45
N SER A 126 -15.16 -19.79 -4.95
CA SER A 126 -16.07 -18.94 -5.74
C SER A 126 -15.44 -17.60 -6.13
N PHE A 127 -14.41 -17.15 -5.42
CA PHE A 127 -13.72 -15.90 -5.71
C PHE A 127 -12.91 -16.03 -7.01
N LYS A 128 -13.23 -15.16 -7.99
CA LYS A 128 -12.59 -15.13 -9.33
C LYS A 128 -11.87 -13.81 -9.62
N GLY A 129 -11.71 -12.95 -8.61
CA GLY A 129 -10.99 -11.70 -8.75
C GLY A 129 -9.48 -11.91 -8.75
N ASP A 130 -8.75 -10.87 -9.15
CA ASP A 130 -7.30 -10.89 -9.15
C ASP A 130 -6.74 -10.89 -7.72
N ILE A 131 -5.57 -11.50 -7.56
CA ILE A 131 -4.82 -11.53 -6.31
C ILE A 131 -3.54 -10.70 -6.47
N ILE A 132 -3.27 -9.84 -5.50
CA ILE A 132 -2.03 -9.12 -5.32
C ILE A 132 -1.34 -9.64 -4.05
N TRP A 133 -0.05 -9.94 -4.15
CA TRP A 133 0.81 -10.10 -2.99
C TRP A 133 1.55 -8.79 -2.74
N ASN A 134 1.23 -8.11 -1.64
CA ASN A 134 1.88 -6.89 -1.21
C ASN A 134 3.01 -7.19 -0.22
N ASP A 135 4.23 -7.32 -0.74
CA ASP A 135 5.40 -7.72 0.05
C ASP A 135 6.29 -6.49 0.36
N VAL A 136 6.26 -6.05 1.62
CA VAL A 136 7.06 -4.92 2.09
C VAL A 136 8.52 -5.27 2.42
N SER A 137 8.93 -6.53 2.31
CA SER A 137 10.32 -6.94 2.55
C SER A 137 11.29 -6.53 1.44
N GLY A 138 10.80 -6.43 0.20
CA GLY A 138 11.66 -6.15 -0.95
C GLY A 138 12.67 -7.26 -1.27
N VAL A 139 12.44 -8.49 -0.79
CA VAL A 139 13.36 -9.61 -0.96
C VAL A 139 13.01 -10.42 -2.22
N ILE A 140 14.01 -10.56 -3.10
CA ILE A 140 13.96 -11.45 -4.27
C ILE A 140 14.79 -12.69 -3.95
N ASP A 141 14.15 -13.84 -3.85
CA ASP A 141 14.79 -15.15 -3.60
C ASP A 141 14.13 -16.25 -4.46
N SER A 142 14.68 -17.47 -4.40
CA SER A 142 14.13 -18.60 -5.17
C SER A 142 12.69 -18.92 -4.76
N ALA A 143 12.36 -18.79 -3.47
CA ALA A 143 11.03 -19.10 -2.95
C ALA A 143 9.94 -18.18 -3.53
N LEU A 144 10.27 -16.91 -3.82
CA LEU A 144 9.38 -16.02 -4.57
C LEU A 144 9.09 -16.57 -5.98
N PHE A 145 10.12 -16.96 -6.73
CA PHE A 145 9.95 -17.47 -8.08
C PHE A 145 9.22 -18.81 -8.11
N ASP A 146 9.54 -19.72 -7.19
CA ASP A 146 8.83 -21.00 -7.03
C ASP A 146 7.32 -20.77 -6.84
N LEU A 147 6.94 -19.78 -6.03
CA LEU A 147 5.54 -19.43 -5.82
C LEU A 147 4.91 -18.77 -7.07
N MET A 148 5.64 -17.90 -7.78
CA MET A 148 5.17 -17.26 -9.02
C MET A 148 5.03 -18.23 -10.19
N ASP A 149 5.74 -19.36 -10.18
CA ASP A 149 5.60 -20.43 -11.17
C ASP A 149 4.39 -21.32 -10.86
N GLU A 150 4.09 -21.54 -9.58
CA GLU A 150 2.97 -22.37 -9.13
C GLU A 150 1.62 -21.64 -9.19
N TYR A 151 1.61 -20.32 -8.93
CA TYR A 151 0.40 -19.52 -8.82
C TYR A 151 0.42 -18.24 -9.67
N SER A 152 -0.77 -17.82 -10.12
CA SER A 152 -0.95 -16.55 -10.81
C SER A 152 -1.41 -15.47 -9.84
N PHE A 153 -0.54 -14.50 -9.56
CA PHE A 153 -0.83 -13.29 -8.80
C PHE A 153 0.04 -12.13 -9.30
N THR A 154 -0.36 -10.91 -8.95
CA THR A 154 0.47 -9.71 -9.12
C THR A 154 1.33 -9.52 -7.87
N TYR A 155 2.63 -9.25 -8.02
CA TYR A 155 3.57 -9.04 -6.93
C TYR A 155 3.91 -7.55 -6.79
N VAL A 156 3.74 -6.99 -5.59
CA VAL A 156 4.25 -5.66 -5.25
C VAL A 156 5.67 -5.84 -4.69
N TYR A 157 6.64 -5.32 -5.43
CA TYR A 157 8.03 -5.30 -5.02
C TYR A 157 8.37 -3.95 -4.38
N SER A 158 8.58 -3.98 -3.06
CA SER A 158 8.81 -2.80 -2.24
C SER A 158 10.29 -2.44 -2.10
N HIS A 159 10.64 -1.15 -2.13
CA HIS A 159 11.97 -0.70 -1.73
C HIS A 159 12.14 -0.80 -0.20
N ASN A 160 12.77 -1.89 0.21
CA ASN A 160 13.27 -2.10 1.56
C ASN A 160 14.68 -2.72 1.46
N LEU A 161 15.49 -2.54 2.49
CA LEU A 161 16.92 -2.86 2.48
C LEU A 161 17.27 -3.98 3.47
N VAL A 162 16.24 -4.68 3.97
CA VAL A 162 16.43 -5.84 4.84
C VAL A 162 17.08 -6.99 4.06
N PRO A 163 17.99 -7.75 4.68
CA PRO A 163 18.69 -8.84 4.00
C PRO A 163 17.81 -10.09 3.82
N SER A 164 16.72 -10.20 4.58
CA SER A 164 15.79 -11.33 4.53
C SER A 164 14.38 -10.90 4.96
N ARG A 165 13.39 -11.74 4.65
CA ARG A 165 11.99 -11.54 5.07
C ARG A 165 11.83 -11.51 6.59
N ASP A 166 12.63 -12.26 7.33
CA ASP A 166 12.58 -12.29 8.80
C ASP A 166 13.01 -10.96 9.45
N GLU A 167 13.83 -10.18 8.74
CA GLU A 167 14.28 -8.87 9.19
C GLU A 167 13.31 -7.73 8.84
N THR A 168 12.18 -8.03 8.19
CA THR A 168 11.23 -7.01 7.68
C THR A 168 10.72 -6.07 8.78
N SER A 169 10.38 -6.57 9.96
CA SER A 169 9.93 -5.74 11.10
C SER A 169 11.05 -4.89 11.72
N HIS A 170 12.31 -5.22 11.42
CA HIS A 170 13.50 -4.50 11.84
C HIS A 170 14.05 -3.57 10.74
N HIS A 171 13.26 -3.24 9.72
CA HIS A 171 13.67 -2.44 8.54
C HIS A 171 14.38 -1.11 8.88
N MET A 172 14.07 -0.51 10.03
CA MET A 172 14.72 0.73 10.47
C MET A 172 16.20 0.55 10.86
N ASN A 173 16.67 -0.68 11.06
CA ASN A 173 18.09 -0.99 11.27
C ASN A 173 18.90 -0.94 9.97
N TYR A 174 18.23 -0.90 8.81
CA TYR A 174 18.84 -1.02 7.48
C TYR A 174 18.67 0.27 6.66
N VAL A 175 18.67 1.44 7.31
CA VAL A 175 18.58 2.74 6.61
C VAL A 175 19.90 3.05 5.91
N SER A 176 19.85 3.28 4.59
CA SER A 176 20.99 3.77 3.80
C SER A 176 21.15 5.30 3.94
N GLU A 177 22.36 5.83 3.75
CA GLU A 177 22.59 7.28 3.68
C GLU A 177 21.90 7.92 2.46
N LYS A 178 21.86 7.20 1.34
CA LYS A 178 21.28 7.65 0.07
C LYS A 178 20.24 6.64 -0.41
N ILE A 179 19.13 7.17 -0.93
CA ILE A 179 18.08 6.37 -1.57
C ILE A 179 18.16 6.60 -3.08
N ASP A 180 18.50 5.55 -3.83
CA ASP A 180 18.51 5.55 -5.30
C ASP A 180 17.45 4.58 -5.82
N LEU A 181 16.21 5.08 -5.92
CA LEU A 181 15.09 4.28 -6.42
C LEU A 181 15.25 3.93 -7.90
N VAL A 182 15.98 4.73 -8.68
CA VAL A 182 16.12 4.50 -10.13
C VAL A 182 16.97 3.26 -10.36
N SER A 183 18.13 3.16 -9.72
CA SER A 183 18.98 1.95 -9.82
C SER A 183 18.25 0.73 -9.24
N TYR A 184 17.69 0.88 -8.04
CA TYR A 184 17.01 -0.21 -7.32
C TYR A 184 15.92 -0.88 -8.16
N PHE A 185 15.00 -0.09 -8.74
CA PHE A 185 13.92 -0.66 -9.54
C PHE A 185 14.37 -1.06 -10.95
N SER A 186 15.42 -0.45 -11.51
CA SER A 186 15.99 -0.90 -12.79
C SER A 186 16.63 -2.29 -12.68
N GLU A 187 17.33 -2.56 -11.57
CA GLU A 187 17.91 -3.87 -11.28
C GLU A 187 16.81 -4.93 -11.10
N ALA A 188 15.80 -4.63 -10.28
CA ALA A 188 14.65 -5.52 -10.09
C ALA A 188 13.89 -5.77 -11.41
N HIS A 189 13.68 -4.74 -12.22
CA HIS A 189 13.06 -4.88 -13.55
C HIS A 189 13.83 -5.87 -14.43
N ALA A 190 15.16 -5.80 -14.46
CA ALA A 190 15.98 -6.73 -15.25
C ALA A 190 15.79 -8.18 -14.77
N ILE A 191 15.80 -8.40 -13.45
CA ILE A 191 15.59 -9.73 -12.84
C ILE A 191 14.21 -10.29 -13.21
N PHE A 192 13.14 -9.53 -12.98
CA PHE A 192 11.78 -9.99 -13.30
C PHE A 192 11.52 -10.14 -14.80
N SER A 193 12.20 -9.35 -15.64
CA SER A 193 12.14 -9.48 -17.10
C SER A 193 12.82 -10.76 -17.58
N GLN A 194 13.98 -11.10 -17.01
CA GLN A 194 14.69 -12.34 -17.32
C GLN A 194 13.88 -13.57 -16.92
N ALA A 195 13.15 -13.50 -15.80
CA ALA A 195 12.22 -14.54 -15.37
C ALA A 195 10.91 -14.57 -16.18
N GLY A 196 10.65 -13.59 -17.05
CA GLY A 196 9.42 -13.51 -17.85
C GLY A 196 8.17 -13.12 -17.07
N VAL A 197 8.32 -12.52 -15.88
CA VAL A 197 7.21 -12.23 -14.97
C VAL A 197 6.98 -10.74 -14.72
N MET A 198 7.72 -9.85 -15.39
CA MET A 198 7.64 -8.39 -15.19
C MET A 198 6.22 -7.81 -15.38
N ASN A 199 5.40 -8.40 -16.26
CA ASN A 199 4.00 -8.01 -16.45
C ASN A 199 3.12 -8.26 -15.20
N ARG A 200 3.62 -9.02 -14.22
CA ARG A 200 2.99 -9.29 -12.92
C ARG A 200 3.55 -8.44 -11.79
N VAL A 201 4.46 -7.50 -12.04
CA VAL A 201 5.13 -6.71 -10.99
C VAL A 201 4.59 -5.28 -10.89
N ILE A 202 4.45 -4.78 -9.67
CA ILE A 202 4.19 -3.38 -9.31
C ILE A 202 5.35 -2.94 -8.40
N PHE A 203 5.90 -1.74 -8.61
CA PHE A 203 6.96 -1.20 -7.75
C PHE A 203 6.39 -0.28 -6.67
N ASP A 204 6.89 -0.39 -5.44
CA ASP A 204 6.52 0.48 -4.32
C ASP A 204 7.78 1.13 -3.72
N PRO A 205 7.94 2.47 -3.71
CA PRO A 205 9.04 3.14 -3.02
C PRO A 205 9.04 2.92 -1.49
N CYS A 206 7.99 2.29 -0.96
CA CYS A 206 7.79 1.85 0.41
C CYS A 206 8.11 2.95 1.42
N PHE A 207 7.32 4.02 1.37
CA PHE A 207 7.48 5.17 2.26
C PHE A 207 7.41 4.76 3.73
N GLY A 208 8.38 5.22 4.53
CA GLY A 208 8.53 4.86 5.94
C GLY A 208 9.26 3.55 6.22
N PHE A 209 9.72 2.82 5.20
CA PHE A 209 10.55 1.61 5.36
C PHE A 209 12.00 1.87 4.93
N ALA A 210 12.97 1.48 5.78
CA ALA A 210 14.40 1.72 5.63
C ALA A 210 14.77 3.18 5.27
N LYS A 211 13.99 4.15 5.77
CA LYS A 211 14.10 5.57 5.40
C LYS A 211 13.87 6.49 6.59
N SER A 212 14.72 7.50 6.74
CA SER A 212 14.50 8.60 7.68
C SER A 212 13.34 9.49 7.25
N LYS A 213 12.85 10.33 8.16
CA LYS A 213 11.80 11.33 7.87
C LYS A 213 12.22 12.26 6.73
N GLU A 214 13.47 12.74 6.78
CA GLU A 214 14.06 13.65 5.79
C GLU A 214 14.15 12.99 4.41
N GLN A 215 14.54 11.72 4.35
CA GLN A 215 14.57 10.96 3.10
C GLN A 215 13.17 10.78 2.51
N ASN A 216 12.16 10.48 3.34
CA ASN A 216 10.77 10.40 2.87
C ASN A 216 10.30 11.75 2.26
N TYR A 217 10.65 12.89 2.87
CA TYR A 217 10.33 14.20 2.28
C TYR A 217 11.08 14.47 0.97
N GLN A 218 12.36 14.07 0.88
CA GLN A 218 13.12 14.19 -0.36
C GLN A 218 12.48 13.37 -1.48
N LEU A 219 12.08 12.12 -1.21
CA LEU A 219 11.39 11.29 -2.20
C LEU A 219 10.07 11.88 -2.65
N LEU A 220 9.26 12.41 -1.72
CA LEU A 220 7.99 13.08 -2.07
C LEU A 220 8.19 14.28 -2.99
N THR A 221 9.21 15.09 -2.74
CA THR A 221 9.47 16.33 -3.49
C THR A 221 10.22 16.12 -4.81
N SER A 222 10.75 14.92 -5.02
CA SER A 222 11.51 14.54 -6.23
C SER A 222 10.88 13.37 -6.98
N ILE A 223 9.57 13.18 -6.83
CA ILE A 223 8.82 12.10 -7.49
C ILE A 223 9.00 12.11 -9.01
N ASP A 224 9.13 13.28 -9.62
CA ASP A 224 9.42 13.48 -11.04
C ASP A 224 10.76 12.87 -11.50
N LYS A 225 11.69 12.62 -10.56
CA LYS A 225 13.02 12.08 -10.86
C LYS A 225 13.10 10.56 -10.85
N TRP A 226 12.19 9.89 -10.14
CA TRP A 226 12.23 8.43 -9.96
C TRP A 226 10.98 7.71 -10.42
N CYS A 227 9.82 8.39 -10.42
CA CYS A 227 8.59 7.82 -10.95
C CYS A 227 8.62 7.84 -12.47
N SER A 228 8.39 6.69 -13.10
CA SER A 228 8.48 6.50 -14.54
C SER A 228 7.22 5.84 -15.07
N ASP A 229 6.71 6.29 -16.22
CA ASP A 229 5.55 5.71 -16.92
C ASP A 229 5.77 4.29 -17.44
N LYS A 230 7.03 3.87 -17.53
CA LYS A 230 7.44 2.50 -17.87
C LYS A 230 6.98 1.45 -16.84
N TYR A 231 6.68 1.86 -15.61
CA TYR A 231 6.37 0.95 -14.51
C TYR A 231 4.97 1.20 -13.95
N ARG A 232 4.40 0.16 -13.34
CA ARG A 232 3.22 0.30 -12.48
C ARG A 232 3.68 0.59 -11.06
N TRP A 233 3.06 1.56 -10.42
CA TRP A 233 3.45 2.00 -9.09
C TRP A 233 2.36 1.76 -8.06
N LEU A 234 2.77 1.38 -6.85
CA LEU A 234 1.97 1.50 -5.64
C LEU A 234 2.58 2.63 -4.79
N ILE A 235 1.77 3.57 -4.31
CA ILE A 235 2.25 4.64 -3.42
C ILE A 235 1.37 4.68 -2.17
N GLY A 236 1.98 4.40 -1.01
CA GLY A 236 1.31 4.40 0.28
C GLY A 236 1.88 5.43 1.27
N ILE A 237 1.29 6.63 1.31
CA ILE A 237 1.69 7.70 2.26
C ILE A 237 0.63 7.98 3.34
N SER A 238 -0.57 7.41 3.20
CA SER A 238 -1.69 7.61 4.12
C SER A 238 -1.29 7.28 5.57
N ARG A 239 -1.61 8.20 6.49
CA ARG A 239 -1.32 8.14 7.92
C ARG A 239 0.15 7.90 8.30
N LYS A 240 1.12 8.05 7.40
CA LYS A 240 2.53 7.87 7.76
C LYS A 240 2.98 8.95 8.76
N SER A 241 3.78 8.55 9.75
CA SER A 241 4.23 9.42 10.84
C SER A 241 5.01 10.64 10.35
N PHE A 242 5.81 10.49 9.28
CA PHE A 242 6.52 11.63 8.69
C PHE A 242 5.56 12.69 8.12
N LEU A 243 4.42 12.31 7.51
CA LEU A 243 3.43 13.31 7.09
C LEU A 243 2.70 13.94 8.28
N GLN A 244 2.37 13.14 9.30
CA GLN A 244 1.76 13.66 10.53
C GLN A 244 2.68 14.68 11.22
N ALA A 245 4.00 14.51 11.13
CA ALA A 245 4.99 15.43 11.69
C ALA A 245 5.06 16.80 10.99
N LEU A 246 4.37 16.99 9.85
CA LEU A 246 4.19 18.31 9.23
C LEU A 246 3.07 19.11 9.90
N SER A 247 2.21 18.45 10.69
CA SER A 247 1.14 19.10 11.41
C SER A 247 1.64 19.76 12.70
N GLN A 248 1.04 20.90 13.04
CA GLN A 248 1.28 21.60 14.32
C GLN A 248 0.25 21.21 15.39
N GLU A 249 -0.70 20.32 15.06
CA GLU A 249 -1.78 19.93 15.97
C GLU A 249 -1.29 19.04 17.13
N GLU A 250 -1.79 19.33 18.33
CA GLU A 250 -1.47 18.56 19.53
C GLU A 250 -2.24 17.23 19.61
N GLU A 251 -3.47 17.20 19.09
CA GLU A 251 -4.31 16.00 19.10
C GLU A 251 -3.93 15.04 17.96
N LYS A 252 -3.83 13.74 18.25
CA LYS A 252 -3.48 12.72 17.24
C LYS A 252 -4.50 12.65 16.11
N SER A 253 -5.79 12.77 16.40
CA SER A 253 -6.84 12.70 15.38
C SER A 253 -6.73 13.87 14.39
N GLN A 254 -6.42 15.07 14.89
CA GLN A 254 -6.23 16.28 14.10
C GLN A 254 -4.94 16.23 13.27
N ARG A 255 -3.84 15.67 13.82
CA ARG A 255 -2.63 15.40 13.02
C ARG A 255 -2.88 14.45 11.86
N ILE A 256 -3.68 13.41 12.08
CA ILE A 256 -4.07 12.47 11.01
C ILE A 256 -4.94 13.18 9.98
N MET A 257 -5.92 13.98 10.42
CA MET A 257 -6.75 14.75 9.49
C MET A 257 -5.89 15.67 8.62
N HIS A 258 -5.02 16.47 9.23
CA HIS A 258 -4.14 17.38 8.52
C HIS A 258 -3.18 16.64 7.57
N SER A 259 -2.62 15.49 7.96
CA SER A 259 -1.76 14.71 7.06
C SER A 259 -2.51 14.14 5.86
N GLU A 260 -3.78 13.76 6.00
CA GLU A 260 -4.62 13.32 4.88
C GLU A 260 -5.04 14.49 3.96
N LEU A 261 -5.13 15.72 4.48
CA LEU A 261 -5.29 16.91 3.63
C LEU A 261 -4.05 17.18 2.79
N ILE A 262 -2.86 17.09 3.40
CA ILE A 262 -1.58 17.18 2.68
C ILE A 262 -1.49 16.07 1.62
N HIS A 263 -1.87 14.85 1.95
CA HIS A 263 -1.92 13.72 1.02
C HIS A 263 -2.86 14.01 -0.17
N SER A 264 -4.05 14.56 0.08
CA SER A 264 -4.99 14.94 -0.98
C SER A 264 -4.41 16.00 -1.93
N HIS A 265 -3.66 16.97 -1.39
CA HIS A 265 -2.98 17.98 -2.20
C HIS A 265 -1.88 17.38 -3.07
N LEU A 266 -1.00 16.57 -2.47
CA LEU A 266 0.08 15.87 -3.19
C LEU A 266 -0.51 14.98 -4.30
N LEU A 267 -1.56 14.23 -3.99
CA LEU A 267 -2.23 13.38 -4.97
C LEU A 267 -2.79 14.18 -6.14
N ARG A 268 -3.41 15.34 -5.90
CA ARG A 268 -3.88 16.20 -6.97
C ARG A 268 -2.71 16.68 -7.85
N GLN A 269 -1.63 17.14 -7.24
CA GLN A 269 -0.43 17.54 -7.97
C GLN A 269 0.09 16.38 -8.85
N TRP A 270 0.17 15.16 -8.31
CA TRP A 270 0.60 13.99 -9.07
C TRP A 270 -0.35 13.61 -10.21
N MET A 271 -1.67 13.71 -10.02
CA MET A 271 -2.64 13.47 -11.09
C MET A 271 -2.49 14.48 -12.24
N ASP A 272 -2.13 15.73 -11.92
CA ASP A 272 -1.91 16.79 -12.91
C ASP A 272 -0.55 16.65 -13.62
N GLU A 273 0.50 16.27 -12.89
CA GLU A 273 1.87 16.09 -13.42
C GLU A 273 2.05 14.77 -14.19
N PHE A 274 1.42 13.69 -13.74
CA PHE A 274 1.60 12.33 -14.28
C PHE A 274 0.30 11.69 -14.81
N PRO A 275 -0.48 12.38 -15.65
CA PRO A 275 -1.84 11.95 -16.00
C PRO A 275 -1.94 10.57 -16.68
N ASN A 276 -0.84 10.11 -17.30
CA ASN A 276 -0.78 8.86 -18.04
C ASN A 276 -0.18 7.69 -17.24
N TYR A 277 0.37 7.94 -16.05
CA TYR A 277 1.09 6.92 -15.28
C TYR A 277 0.11 5.95 -14.61
N ASP A 278 0.44 4.66 -14.56
CA ASP A 278 -0.32 3.66 -13.81
C ASP A 278 0.10 3.67 -12.34
N ILE A 279 -0.60 4.46 -11.52
CA ILE A 279 -0.30 4.64 -10.10
C ILE A 279 -1.51 4.19 -9.27
N THR A 280 -1.29 3.20 -8.41
CA THR A 280 -2.24 2.80 -7.38
C THR A 280 -1.91 3.52 -6.08
N ILE A 281 -2.89 4.20 -5.49
CA ILE A 281 -2.74 4.89 -4.20
C ILE A 281 -3.28 4.01 -3.09
N ARG A 282 -2.39 3.61 -2.18
CA ARG A 282 -2.74 2.86 -0.97
C ARG A 282 -3.17 3.83 0.13
N LEU A 283 -4.42 3.69 0.59
CA LEU A 283 -5.04 4.67 1.48
C LEU A 283 -5.94 4.04 2.55
N HIS A 284 -6.01 4.69 3.72
CA HIS A 284 -6.93 4.30 4.80
C HIS A 284 -8.31 4.95 4.66
N ASP A 285 -8.37 6.15 4.04
CA ASP A 285 -9.59 6.93 3.91
C ASP A 285 -9.80 7.36 2.45
N PRO A 286 -10.79 6.81 1.73
CA PRO A 286 -10.99 7.09 0.32
C PRO A 286 -11.45 8.52 0.03
N ARG A 287 -11.85 9.28 1.06
CA ARG A 287 -12.15 10.71 0.94
C ARG A 287 -10.96 11.53 0.45
N VAL A 288 -9.73 11.07 0.72
CA VAL A 288 -8.49 11.68 0.22
C VAL A 288 -8.51 11.79 -1.30
N PHE A 289 -8.84 10.68 -1.96
CA PHE A 289 -8.86 10.60 -3.41
C PHE A 289 -9.97 11.46 -4.00
N GLN A 290 -11.16 11.45 -3.39
CA GLN A 290 -12.27 12.32 -3.81
C GLN A 290 -11.93 13.80 -3.66
N THR A 291 -11.26 14.17 -2.56
CA THR A 291 -10.82 15.55 -2.29
C THR A 291 -9.79 16.00 -3.33
N ALA A 292 -8.84 15.12 -3.69
CA ALA A 292 -7.87 15.39 -4.75
C ALA A 292 -8.57 15.65 -6.11
N VAL A 293 -9.51 14.78 -6.49
CA VAL A 293 -10.21 14.86 -7.79
C VAL A 293 -11.15 16.07 -7.86
N ARG A 294 -11.97 16.32 -6.84
CA ARG A 294 -13.02 17.35 -6.85
C ARG A 294 -12.50 18.73 -6.43
N GLY A 295 -11.34 18.79 -5.78
CA GLY A 295 -10.95 19.95 -4.98
C GLY A 295 -11.79 20.02 -3.69
N TYR A 296 -11.43 20.93 -2.78
CA TYR A 296 -12.31 21.24 -1.65
C TYR A 296 -13.62 21.82 -2.18
N LEU A 297 -14.68 21.01 -2.15
CA LEU A 297 -16.02 21.58 -2.03
C LEU A 297 -16.15 21.96 -0.56
N SER A 298 -16.06 23.27 -0.32
CA SER A 298 -16.30 23.94 0.96
C SER A 298 -17.54 23.42 1.66
#